data_AF-A0A7J3NSM3-F1
#
_entry.id   AF-A0A7J3NSM3-F1
#
_cell.length_a   1.000
_cell.length_b   1.000
_cell.length_c   1.000
_cell.angle_alpha   90.00
_cell.angle_beta   90.00
_cell.angle_gamma   90.00
#
_symmetry.space_group_name_H-M   'P 1'
#
loop_
_entity.id
_entity.type
_entity.pdbx_description
1 polymer ?
#
loop_
_entity_poly.entity_id
_entity_poly.type
_entity_poly.pdbx_seq_one_letter_code
_entity_poly.pdbx_strand_id
1 'polypeptide(L)'
;TCMALAFASVYFQRKGFTRASSALGVFASILALINAVVPLTYGYETYPISAVWTILGVCLMAVGVELASYSPSIEWRGPLLTSKEVAVTTVLSAVYATLIIVVRVPSPTGGYTHVGDVIVFVAALLFGCKVGGLVGAIGAVAADFYVGYERWFVSILAHGLEGLIPGFSKGKSLTIQALTCIIGGFIMATTYFIINVFIKGYPVAIISYMRDLFIQAGLSIVIGLAIANTVRRSLPQLQ
;
A
#
# COMPACT_ATOMS: atom_id res chain seq x y z
N THR A 1 -32.58 -13.81 -13.31
CA THR A 1 -33.21 -12.55 -12.85
C THR A 1 -33.18 -12.39 -11.33
N CYS A 2 -33.67 -13.33 -10.52
CA CYS A 2 -33.59 -13.26 -9.05
C CYS A 2 -32.15 -13.09 -8.51
N MET A 3 -31.19 -13.86 -9.03
CA MET A 3 -29.78 -13.76 -8.63
C MET A 3 -29.17 -12.36 -8.92
N ALA A 4 -29.52 -11.76 -10.06
CA ALA A 4 -29.05 -10.42 -10.41
C ALA A 4 -29.61 -9.35 -9.45
N LEU A 5 -30.88 -9.48 -9.05
CA LEU A 5 -31.50 -8.59 -8.06
C LEU A 5 -30.91 -8.78 -6.66
N ALA A 6 -30.56 -10.01 -6.28
CA ALA A 6 -29.86 -10.28 -5.03
C ALA A 6 -28.45 -9.65 -5.01
N PHE A 7 -27.70 -9.75 -6.12
CA PHE A 7 -26.41 -9.05 -6.25
C PHE A 7 -26.56 -7.52 -6.22
N ALA A 8 -27.58 -6.98 -6.89
CA ALA A 8 -27.87 -5.55 -6.86
C ALA A 8 -28.23 -5.09 -5.44
N SER A 9 -29.06 -5.85 -4.71
CA SER A 9 -29.39 -5.59 -3.30
C SER A 9 -28.13 -5.46 -2.44
N VAL A 10 -27.22 -6.44 -2.52
CA VAL A 10 -25.92 -6.39 -1.82
C VAL A 10 -25.07 -5.19 -2.25
N TYR A 11 -25.05 -4.85 -3.54
CA TYR A 11 -24.34 -3.68 -4.05
C TYR A 11 -24.90 -2.36 -3.51
N PHE A 12 -26.21 -2.19 -3.48
CA PHE A 12 -26.87 -1.00 -2.93
C PHE A 12 -26.69 -0.91 -1.41
N GLN A 13 -26.67 -2.04 -0.70
CA GLN A 13 -26.32 -2.08 0.72
C GLN A 13 -24.90 -1.55 0.94
N ARG A 14 -23.94 -2.00 0.11
CA ARG A 14 -22.55 -1.54 0.16
C ARG A 14 -22.40 -0.05 -0.12
N LYS A 15 -23.33 0.55 -0.88
CA LYS A 15 -23.37 1.99 -1.17
C LYS A 15 -24.14 2.82 -0.13
N GLY A 16 -24.64 2.20 0.94
CA GLY A 16 -25.40 2.88 1.99
C GLY A 16 -26.88 3.14 1.65
N PHE A 17 -27.36 2.66 0.50
CA PHE A 17 -28.76 2.80 0.10
C PHE A 17 -29.61 1.66 0.68
N THR A 18 -29.76 1.64 2.01
CA THR A 18 -30.41 0.55 2.75
C THR A 18 -31.85 0.29 2.28
N ARG A 19 -32.66 1.33 2.06
CA ARG A 19 -34.04 1.18 1.55
C ARG A 19 -34.11 0.53 0.16
N ALA A 20 -33.22 0.93 -0.75
CA ALA A 20 -33.18 0.37 -2.11
C ALA A 20 -32.67 -1.08 -2.08
N SER A 21 -31.68 -1.36 -1.24
CA SER A 21 -31.16 -2.70 -0.99
C SER A 21 -32.22 -3.66 -0.48
N SER A 22 -32.95 -3.29 0.59
CA SER A 22 -34.01 -4.11 1.15
C SER A 22 -35.14 -4.33 0.16
N ALA A 23 -35.57 -3.30 -0.59
CA ALA A 23 -36.59 -3.45 -1.62
C ALA A 23 -36.18 -4.44 -2.73
N LEU A 24 -34.94 -4.34 -3.22
CA LEU A 24 -34.39 -5.27 -4.22
C LEU A 24 -34.27 -6.71 -3.67
N GLY A 25 -33.87 -6.86 -2.41
CA GLY A 25 -33.74 -8.15 -1.74
C GLY A 25 -35.07 -8.86 -1.54
N VAL A 26 -36.09 -8.13 -1.09
CA VAL A 26 -37.47 -8.64 -0.96
C VAL A 26 -38.01 -9.04 -2.33
N PHE A 27 -37.83 -8.20 -3.35
CA PHE A 27 -38.29 -8.49 -4.71
C PHE A 27 -37.59 -9.72 -5.31
N ALA A 28 -36.28 -9.89 -5.08
CA ALA A 28 -35.54 -11.08 -5.48
C ALA A 28 -36.07 -12.36 -4.82
N SER A 29 -36.43 -12.27 -3.53
CA SER A 29 -36.97 -13.39 -2.73
C SER A 29 -38.35 -13.82 -3.24
N ILE A 30 -39.22 -12.86 -3.57
CA ILE A 30 -40.54 -13.13 -4.17
C ILE A 30 -40.39 -13.83 -5.52
N LEU A 31 -39.53 -13.32 -6.41
CA LEU A 31 -39.30 -13.95 -7.72
C LEU A 31 -38.73 -15.36 -7.60
N ALA A 32 -37.85 -15.59 -6.62
CA ALA A 32 -37.30 -16.91 -6.35
C ALA A 32 -38.37 -17.89 -5.85
N LEU A 33 -39.31 -17.41 -5.01
CA LEU A 33 -40.47 -18.20 -4.56
C LEU A 33 -41.40 -18.56 -5.74
N ILE A 34 -41.71 -17.61 -6.62
CA ILE A 34 -42.52 -17.85 -7.82
C ILE A 34 -41.85 -18.93 -8.67
N ASN A 35 -40.54 -18.84 -8.88
CA ASN A 35 -39.80 -19.83 -9.67
C ASN A 35 -39.81 -21.24 -9.03
N ALA A 36 -39.91 -21.34 -7.70
CA ALA A 36 -40.03 -22.63 -7.01
C ALA A 36 -41.42 -23.25 -7.15
N VAL A 37 -42.48 -22.44 -7.29
CA VAL A 37 -43.88 -22.88 -7.33
C VAL A 37 -44.37 -23.17 -8.75
N VAL A 38 -43.91 -22.41 -9.75
CA VAL A 38 -44.37 -22.54 -11.15
C VAL A 38 -44.24 -23.96 -11.72
N PRO A 39 -43.12 -24.69 -11.55
CA PRO A 39 -43.02 -26.06 -12.07
C PRO A 39 -44.09 -27.00 -11.49
N LEU A 40 -44.44 -26.82 -10.21
CA LEU A 40 -45.46 -27.61 -9.52
C LEU A 40 -46.87 -27.30 -10.03
N THR A 41 -47.18 -26.04 -10.32
CA THR A 41 -48.52 -25.63 -10.80
C THR A 41 -48.81 -26.09 -12.22
N TYR A 42 -47.79 -26.24 -13.07
CA TYR A 42 -47.93 -26.66 -14.47
C TYR A 42 -47.67 -28.16 -14.68
N GLY A 43 -47.43 -28.92 -13.61
CA GLY A 43 -47.24 -30.38 -13.68
C GLY A 43 -45.92 -30.81 -14.32
N TYR A 44 -44.89 -29.96 -14.33
CA TYR A 44 -43.57 -30.34 -14.80
C TYR A 44 -42.88 -31.29 -13.80
N GLU A 45 -42.23 -32.34 -14.31
CA GLU A 45 -41.43 -33.25 -13.47
C GLU A 45 -40.25 -32.50 -12.84
N THR A 46 -40.31 -32.28 -11.53
CA THR A 46 -39.19 -31.74 -10.76
C THR A 46 -38.43 -32.86 -10.07
N TYR A 47 -37.11 -32.93 -10.27
CA TYR A 47 -36.28 -33.86 -9.51
C TYR A 47 -36.28 -33.47 -8.02
N PRO A 48 -36.45 -34.43 -7.09
CA PRO A 48 -36.51 -34.13 -5.66
C PRO A 48 -35.31 -33.31 -5.16
N ILE A 49 -34.12 -33.61 -5.69
CA ILE A 49 -32.88 -32.90 -5.37
C ILE A 49 -32.94 -31.43 -5.81
N SER A 50 -33.45 -31.14 -7.01
CA SER A 50 -33.56 -29.76 -7.51
C SER A 50 -34.54 -28.90 -6.72
N ALA A 51 -35.63 -29.49 -6.23
CA ALA A 51 -36.61 -28.79 -5.39
C ALA A 51 -35.99 -28.38 -4.04
N VAL A 52 -35.24 -29.29 -3.40
CA VAL A 52 -34.53 -29.02 -2.15
C VAL A 52 -33.53 -27.87 -2.30
N TRP A 53 -32.71 -27.89 -3.36
CA TRP A 53 -31.75 -26.81 -3.61
C TRP A 53 -32.40 -25.46 -3.88
N THR A 54 -33.54 -25.45 -4.57
CA THR A 54 -34.26 -24.21 -4.88
C THR A 54 -34.86 -23.59 -3.62
N ILE A 55 -35.50 -24.41 -2.77
CA ILE A 55 -36.06 -23.96 -1.49
C ILE A 55 -34.96 -23.46 -0.56
N LEU A 56 -33.85 -24.21 -0.43
CA LEU A 56 -32.70 -23.80 0.37
C LEU A 56 -32.13 -22.46 -0.11
N GLY A 57 -31.99 -22.27 -1.43
CA GLY A 57 -31.55 -21.01 -2.02
C GLY A 57 -32.46 -19.82 -1.70
N VAL A 58 -33.78 -20.01 -1.76
CA VAL A 58 -34.78 -19.00 -1.37
C VAL A 58 -34.63 -18.63 0.11
N CYS A 59 -34.52 -19.63 0.99
CA CYS A 59 -34.36 -19.41 2.44
C CYS A 59 -33.06 -18.65 2.76
N LEU A 60 -31.94 -19.05 2.16
CA LEU A 60 -30.65 -18.37 2.36
C LEU A 60 -30.68 -16.91 1.87
N MET A 61 -31.33 -16.65 0.73
CA MET A 61 -31.51 -15.28 0.23
C MET A 61 -32.38 -14.44 1.17
N ALA A 62 -33.52 -14.97 1.64
CA ALA A 62 -34.42 -14.25 2.55
C ALA A 62 -33.72 -13.91 3.88
N VAL A 63 -33.03 -14.88 4.49
CA VAL A 63 -32.25 -14.65 5.72
C VAL A 63 -31.12 -13.65 5.49
N GLY A 64 -30.43 -13.73 4.35
CA GLY A 64 -29.37 -12.79 3.99
C GLY A 64 -29.87 -11.34 3.85
N VAL A 65 -31.07 -11.14 3.28
CA VAL A 65 -31.70 -9.82 3.14
C VAL A 65 -32.14 -9.26 4.49
N GLU A 66 -32.71 -10.09 5.36
CA GLU A 66 -33.13 -9.69 6.70
C GLU A 66 -31.91 -9.25 7.53
N LEU A 67 -30.87 -10.08 7.58
CA LEU A 67 -29.62 -9.76 8.28
C LEU A 67 -28.94 -8.50 7.70
N ALA A 68 -28.96 -8.34 6.38
CA ALA A 68 -28.42 -7.14 5.74
C ALA A 68 -29.22 -5.88 6.08
N SER A 69 -30.53 -5.99 6.27
CA SER A 69 -31.41 -4.86 6.62
C SER A 69 -31.15 -4.32 8.02
N TYR A 70 -30.64 -5.16 8.93
CA TYR A 70 -30.24 -4.76 10.29
C TYR A 70 -28.75 -4.38 10.42
N SER A 71 -27.92 -4.68 9.41
CA SER A 71 -26.49 -4.35 9.48
C SER A 71 -26.29 -2.84 9.34
N PRO A 72 -25.57 -2.18 10.28
CA PRO A 72 -25.20 -0.78 10.13
C PRO A 72 -24.41 -0.61 8.84
N SER A 73 -24.58 0.54 8.17
CA SER A 73 -23.80 0.89 6.99
C SER A 73 -22.32 0.85 7.38
N ILE A 74 -21.58 -0.11 6.82
CA ILE A 74 -20.13 -0.15 6.98
C ILE A 74 -19.60 1.12 6.30
N GLU A 75 -19.20 2.11 7.09
CA GLU A 75 -18.42 3.24 6.58
C GLU A 75 -17.09 2.68 6.07
N TRP A 76 -17.03 2.45 4.77
CA TRP A 76 -15.76 2.18 4.11
C TRP A 76 -14.88 3.40 4.30
N ARG A 77 -13.89 3.28 5.18
CA ARG A 77 -12.74 4.19 5.18
C ARG A 77 -12.19 4.17 3.77
N GLY A 78 -12.03 5.36 3.18
CA GLY A 78 -11.52 5.51 1.82
C GLY A 78 -10.21 4.73 1.60
N PRO A 79 -9.79 4.55 0.34
CA PRO A 79 -8.59 3.80 0.03
C PRO A 79 -7.37 4.39 0.78
N LEU A 80 -6.49 3.53 1.29
CA LEU A 80 -5.32 3.94 2.07
C LEU A 80 -4.41 4.92 1.29
N LEU A 81 -4.37 4.75 -0.03
CA LEU A 81 -3.68 5.60 -1.00
C LEU A 81 -4.66 6.01 -2.09
N THR A 82 -4.57 7.27 -2.51
CA THR A 82 -5.23 7.78 -3.70
C THR A 82 -4.55 7.25 -4.97
N SER A 83 -5.26 7.24 -6.11
CA SER A 83 -4.68 6.80 -7.38
C SER A 83 -3.44 7.61 -7.78
N LYS A 84 -3.39 8.90 -7.41
CA LYS A 84 -2.21 9.75 -7.62
C LYS A 84 -1.03 9.31 -6.78
N GLU A 85 -1.24 9.02 -5.49
CA GLU A 85 -0.19 8.53 -4.60
C GLU A 85 0.35 7.19 -5.09
N VAL A 86 -0.51 6.27 -5.54
CA VAL A 86 -0.08 5.00 -6.13
C VAL A 86 0.83 5.23 -7.34
N ALA A 87 0.39 6.05 -8.30
CA ALA A 87 1.17 6.34 -9.50
C ALA A 87 2.54 6.96 -9.18
N VAL A 88 2.57 7.94 -8.28
CA VAL A 88 3.81 8.61 -7.85
C VAL A 88 4.73 7.63 -7.12
N THR A 89 4.20 6.81 -6.20
CA THR A 89 4.98 5.78 -5.51
C THR A 89 5.61 4.82 -6.51
N THR A 90 4.87 4.34 -7.52
CA THR A 90 5.41 3.43 -8.54
C THR A 90 6.54 4.07 -9.34
N VAL A 91 6.33 5.29 -9.86
CA VAL A 91 7.33 5.98 -10.69
C VAL A 91 8.59 6.28 -9.88
N LEU A 92 8.46 6.82 -8.67
CA LEU A 92 9.62 7.15 -7.83
C LEU A 92 10.36 5.90 -7.34
N SER A 93 9.65 4.81 -7.06
CA SER A 93 10.29 3.52 -6.73
C SER A 93 11.10 2.97 -7.91
N ALA A 94 10.58 3.10 -9.14
CA ALA A 94 11.30 2.69 -10.34
C ALA A 94 12.57 3.53 -10.58
N VAL A 95 12.48 4.85 -10.38
CA VAL A 95 13.65 5.74 -10.46
C VAL A 95 14.68 5.40 -9.39
N TYR A 96 14.25 5.21 -8.14
CA TYR A 96 15.11 4.77 -7.05
C TYR A 96 15.87 3.49 -7.41
N ALA A 97 15.16 2.46 -7.86
CA ALA A 97 15.77 1.18 -8.22
C ALA A 97 16.73 1.31 -9.40
N THR A 98 16.34 2.07 -10.42
CA THR A 98 17.18 2.30 -11.61
C THR A 98 18.49 2.98 -11.26
N LEU A 99 18.48 3.97 -10.34
CA LEU A 99 19.71 4.63 -9.91
C LEU A 99 20.72 3.65 -9.30
N ILE A 100 20.24 2.70 -8.49
CA ILE A 100 21.11 1.69 -7.87
C ILE A 100 21.63 0.72 -8.93
N ILE A 101 20.74 0.24 -9.80
CA ILE A 101 21.04 -0.73 -10.86
C ILE A 101 22.07 -0.18 -11.86
N VAL A 102 22.03 1.12 -12.15
CA VAL A 102 22.91 1.76 -13.13
C VAL A 102 24.24 2.20 -12.49
N VAL A 103 24.20 2.88 -11.35
CA VAL A 103 25.42 3.47 -10.74
C VAL A 103 26.30 2.42 -10.09
N ARG A 104 25.71 1.36 -9.50
CA ARG A 104 26.43 0.18 -8.97
C ARG A 104 27.67 0.49 -8.12
N VAL A 105 27.53 1.33 -7.10
CA VAL A 105 28.62 1.57 -6.14
C VAL A 105 28.68 0.41 -5.15
N PRO A 106 29.75 -0.41 -5.11
CA PRO A 106 29.82 -1.57 -4.22
C PRO A 106 29.97 -1.16 -2.75
N SER A 107 29.43 -1.99 -1.86
CA SER A 107 29.51 -1.80 -0.41
C SER A 107 30.62 -2.62 0.26
N PRO A 108 31.37 -2.07 1.24
CA PRO A 108 32.37 -2.81 2.02
C PRO A 108 31.83 -4.07 2.71
N THR A 109 30.54 -4.08 3.04
CA THR A 109 29.84 -5.19 3.71
C THR A 109 29.12 -6.15 2.74
N GLY A 110 29.34 -5.96 1.43
CA GLY A 110 28.62 -6.65 0.36
C GLY A 110 27.31 -5.95 0.00
N GLY A 111 26.83 -6.19 -1.22
CA GLY A 111 25.73 -5.42 -1.81
C GLY A 111 26.21 -4.08 -2.37
N TYR A 112 25.27 -3.13 -2.51
CA TYR A 112 25.51 -1.85 -3.17
C TYR A 112 25.02 -0.69 -2.32
N THR A 113 25.69 0.44 -2.45
CA THR A 113 25.34 1.71 -1.81
C THR A 113 24.04 2.22 -2.44
N HIS A 114 23.05 2.57 -1.62
CA HIS A 114 21.77 3.05 -2.11
C HIS A 114 21.84 4.55 -2.45
N VAL A 115 22.44 4.88 -3.60
CA VAL A 115 22.48 6.26 -4.13
C VAL A 115 21.06 6.79 -4.41
N GLY A 116 20.07 5.90 -4.48
CA GLY A 116 18.66 6.23 -4.61
C GLY A 116 18.05 6.97 -3.40
N ASP A 117 18.70 7.02 -2.23
CA ASP A 117 18.11 7.60 -1.00
C ASP A 117 17.69 9.07 -1.17
N VAL A 118 18.33 9.79 -2.10
CA VAL A 118 17.88 11.13 -2.56
C VAL A 118 16.41 11.11 -2.96
N ILE A 119 15.98 10.12 -3.74
CA ILE A 119 14.60 9.98 -4.23
C ILE A 119 13.65 9.65 -3.08
N VAL A 120 14.10 8.90 -2.07
CA VAL A 120 13.32 8.60 -0.86
C VAL A 120 13.04 9.88 -0.09
N PHE A 121 14.06 10.71 0.16
CA PHE A 121 13.87 12.00 0.83
C PHE A 121 12.99 12.95 0.00
N VAL A 122 13.20 13.04 -1.32
CA VAL A 122 12.34 13.85 -2.20
C VAL A 122 10.89 13.38 -2.15
N ALA A 123 10.65 12.07 -2.22
CA ALA A 123 9.32 11.48 -2.13
C ALA A 123 8.65 11.81 -0.80
N ALA A 124 9.39 11.66 0.30
CA ALA A 124 8.91 11.93 1.65
C ALA A 124 8.55 13.42 1.84
N LEU A 125 9.44 14.33 1.46
CA LEU A 125 9.27 15.77 1.69
C LEU A 125 8.17 16.38 0.80
N LEU A 126 7.98 15.88 -0.41
CA LEU A 126 6.97 16.38 -1.35
C LEU A 126 5.60 15.69 -1.19
N PHE A 127 5.58 14.37 -1.01
CA PHE A 127 4.35 13.57 -1.05
C PHE A 127 3.92 13.01 0.31
N GLY A 128 4.78 13.04 1.32
CA GLY A 128 4.46 12.71 2.72
C GLY A 128 4.85 11.30 3.14
N CYS A 129 4.51 10.92 4.38
CA CYS A 129 4.98 9.68 5.03
C CYS A 129 4.59 8.39 4.28
N LYS A 130 3.36 8.33 3.75
CA LYS A 130 2.87 7.16 3.01
C LYS A 130 3.70 6.92 1.75
N VAL A 131 3.84 7.95 0.92
CA VAL A 131 4.55 7.84 -0.35
C VAL A 131 6.05 7.67 -0.11
N GLY A 132 6.66 8.45 0.78
CA GLY A 132 8.08 8.34 1.10
C GLY A 132 8.46 6.94 1.61
N GLY A 133 7.72 6.42 2.60
CA GLY A 133 8.00 5.10 3.16
C GLY A 133 7.80 3.97 2.15
N LEU A 134 6.77 4.05 1.30
CA LEU A 134 6.55 3.06 0.25
C LEU A 134 7.62 3.13 -0.85
N VAL A 135 8.06 4.33 -1.24
CA VAL A 135 9.14 4.50 -2.22
C VAL A 135 10.45 3.90 -1.70
N GLY A 136 10.79 4.15 -0.44
CA GLY A 136 11.96 3.55 0.20
C GLY A 136 11.87 2.03 0.26
N ALA A 137 10.75 1.48 0.74
CA ALA A 137 10.59 0.03 0.87
C ALA A 137 10.54 -0.69 -0.49
N ILE A 138 9.66 -0.26 -1.40
CA ILE A 138 9.44 -0.92 -2.70
C ILE A 138 10.64 -0.71 -3.62
N GLY A 139 11.18 0.52 -3.66
CA GLY A 139 12.36 0.83 -4.46
C GLY A 139 13.58 0.02 -4.04
N ALA A 140 13.84 -0.08 -2.72
CA ALA A 140 14.97 -0.86 -2.19
C ALA A 140 14.86 -2.34 -2.53
N VAL A 141 13.69 -2.96 -2.30
CA VAL A 141 13.48 -4.37 -2.64
C VAL A 141 13.63 -4.62 -4.13
N ALA A 142 13.08 -3.74 -4.97
CA ALA A 142 13.20 -3.88 -6.41
C ALA A 142 14.66 -3.83 -6.88
N ALA A 143 15.46 -2.92 -6.31
CA ALA A 143 16.89 -2.85 -6.58
C ALA A 143 17.62 -4.11 -6.10
N ASP A 144 17.34 -4.54 -4.87
CA ASP A 144 18.00 -5.69 -4.25
C ASP A 144 17.72 -7.00 -4.98
N PHE A 145 16.48 -7.20 -5.43
CA PHE A 145 16.12 -8.37 -6.24
C PHE A 145 16.85 -8.37 -7.58
N TYR A 146 16.95 -7.22 -8.25
CA TYR A 146 17.68 -7.14 -9.52
C TYR A 146 19.16 -7.45 -9.34
N VAL A 147 19.73 -6.95 -8.25
CA VAL A 147 21.17 -7.00 -7.99
C VAL A 147 21.59 -8.29 -7.28
N GLY A 148 20.63 -9.11 -6.85
CA GLY A 148 20.87 -10.39 -6.18
C GLY A 148 21.27 -10.24 -4.72
N TYR A 149 20.80 -9.20 -4.04
CA TYR A 149 21.09 -8.99 -2.62
C TYR A 149 20.15 -9.84 -1.75
N GLU A 150 20.71 -10.85 -1.08
CA GLU A 150 19.96 -11.84 -0.31
C GLU A 150 19.23 -11.26 0.92
N ARG A 151 19.64 -10.07 1.39
CA ARG A 151 19.17 -9.46 2.65
C ARG A 151 18.20 -8.29 2.41
N TRP A 152 17.41 -8.38 1.35
CA TRP A 152 16.40 -7.40 0.94
C TRP A 152 15.39 -7.03 2.05
N PHE A 153 15.13 -7.93 2.99
CA PHE A 153 14.24 -7.67 4.13
C PHE A 153 14.77 -6.59 5.09
N VAL A 154 16.11 -6.45 5.19
CA VAL A 154 16.75 -5.39 5.99
C VAL A 154 16.50 -4.04 5.31
N SER A 155 16.60 -4.00 3.99
CA SER A 155 16.42 -2.81 3.17
C SER A 155 14.99 -2.26 3.24
N ILE A 156 13.98 -3.14 3.35
CA ILE A 156 12.58 -2.73 3.61
C ILE A 156 12.50 -1.90 4.89
N LEU A 157 13.06 -2.41 5.99
CA LEU A 157 12.98 -1.75 7.28
C LEU A 157 13.80 -0.46 7.28
N ALA A 158 15.03 -0.54 6.79
CA ALA A 158 15.97 0.58 6.77
C ALA A 158 15.44 1.74 5.91
N HIS A 159 15.15 1.49 4.62
CA HIS A 159 14.73 2.54 3.69
C HIS A 159 13.24 2.89 3.83
N GLY A 160 12.40 1.94 4.26
CA GLY A 160 11.00 2.24 4.57
C GLY A 160 10.86 3.24 5.72
N LEU A 161 11.64 3.07 6.80
CA LEU A 161 11.66 4.05 7.90
C LEU A 161 12.36 5.35 7.50
N GLU A 162 13.42 5.26 6.69
CA GLU A 162 14.11 6.43 6.13
C GLU A 162 13.18 7.33 5.32
N GLY A 163 12.21 6.79 4.59
CA GLY A 163 11.22 7.58 3.87
C GLY A 163 9.99 7.96 4.69
N LEU A 164 9.61 7.13 5.66
CA LEU A 164 8.42 7.37 6.48
C LEU A 164 8.62 8.56 7.44
N ILE A 165 9.77 8.62 8.12
CA ILE A 165 10.04 9.61 9.17
C ILE A 165 10.12 11.04 8.62
N PRO A 166 10.88 11.33 7.55
CA PRO A 166 10.90 12.65 6.94
C PRO A 166 9.55 13.02 6.33
N GLY A 167 8.72 12.05 5.96
CA GLY A 167 7.41 12.34 5.41
C GLY A 167 6.45 12.99 6.40
N PHE A 168 6.70 12.90 7.72
CA PHE A 168 5.96 13.66 8.74
C PHE A 168 6.30 15.15 8.77
N SER A 169 7.45 15.55 8.21
CA SER A 169 7.85 16.96 8.12
C SER A 169 7.41 17.63 6.82
N LYS A 170 6.64 16.95 5.97
CA LYS A 170 5.95 17.58 4.83
C LYS A 170 5.17 18.80 5.32
N GLY A 171 5.38 19.96 4.68
CA GLY A 171 4.72 21.19 5.09
C GLY A 171 5.46 22.02 6.14
N LYS A 172 6.45 21.44 6.85
CA LYS A 172 7.13 22.11 7.98
C LYS A 172 8.32 22.97 7.52
N SER A 173 8.92 23.69 8.47
CA SER A 173 10.11 24.50 8.21
C SER A 173 11.30 23.65 7.75
N LEU A 174 12.24 24.27 7.03
CA LEU A 174 13.42 23.58 6.50
C LEU A 174 14.23 22.88 7.59
N THR A 175 14.33 23.49 8.77
CA THR A 175 15.03 22.92 9.93
C THR A 175 14.38 21.63 10.40
N ILE A 176 13.05 21.59 10.50
CA ILE A 176 12.32 20.37 10.90
C ILE A 176 12.50 19.28 9.83
N GLN A 177 12.43 19.65 8.56
CA GLN A 177 12.69 18.71 7.46
C GLN A 177 14.08 18.10 7.56
N ALA A 178 15.12 18.93 7.70
CA ALA A 178 16.49 18.48 7.85
C ALA A 178 16.67 17.56 9.06
N LEU A 179 16.13 17.92 10.23
CA LEU A 179 16.20 17.09 11.43
C LEU A 179 15.55 15.72 11.21
N THR A 180 14.35 15.67 10.61
CA THR A 180 13.70 14.38 10.33
C THR A 180 14.44 13.54 9.29
N CYS A 181 15.09 14.17 8.30
CA CYS A 181 15.95 13.47 7.35
C CYS A 181 17.20 12.89 8.01
N ILE A 182 17.82 13.63 8.93
CA ILE A 182 18.96 13.13 9.74
C ILE A 182 18.54 11.93 10.57
N ILE A 183 17.37 12.00 11.22
CA ILE A 183 16.83 10.86 12.00
C ILE A 183 16.57 9.66 11.08
N GLY A 184 15.97 9.87 9.90
CA GLY A 184 15.73 8.82 8.92
C GLY A 184 17.02 8.13 8.46
N GLY A 185 18.01 8.91 8.04
CA GLY A 185 19.32 8.39 7.63
C GLY A 185 20.09 7.70 8.77
N PHE A 186 19.97 8.20 10.00
CA PHE A 186 20.56 7.56 11.18
C PHE A 186 19.95 6.17 11.45
N ILE A 187 18.62 6.05 11.35
CA ILE A 187 17.94 4.76 11.53
C ILE A 187 18.30 3.78 10.41
N MET A 188 18.38 4.25 9.16
CA MET A 188 18.84 3.45 8.04
C MET A 188 20.24 2.89 8.31
N ALA A 189 21.21 3.76 8.60
CA ALA A 189 22.59 3.36 8.86
C ALA A 189 22.70 2.41 10.06
N THR A 190 21.96 2.69 11.14
CA THR A 190 21.96 1.86 12.37
C THR A 190 21.39 0.47 12.10
N THR A 191 20.34 0.38 11.27
CA THR A 191 19.73 -0.90 10.89
C THR A 191 20.73 -1.78 10.15
N TYR A 192 21.46 -1.23 9.18
CA TYR A 192 22.53 -1.97 8.50
C TYR A 192 23.69 -2.31 9.43
N PHE A 193 24.08 -1.40 10.33
CA PHE A 193 25.17 -1.63 11.29
C PHE A 193 24.87 -2.82 12.19
N ILE A 194 23.69 -2.88 12.82
CA ILE A 194 23.31 -3.97 13.72
C ILE A 194 23.42 -5.32 13.00
N ILE A 195 22.86 -5.42 11.79
CA ILE A 195 22.93 -6.67 11.01
C ILE A 195 24.36 -7.01 10.58
N ASN A 196 25.12 -6.01 10.14
CA ASN A 196 26.50 -6.21 9.69
C ASN A 196 27.44 -6.63 10.83
N VAL A 197 27.21 -6.18 12.07
CA VAL A 197 27.99 -6.61 13.24
C VAL A 197 27.87 -8.13 13.43
N PHE A 198 26.67 -8.70 13.33
CA PHE A 198 26.45 -10.14 13.50
C PHE A 198 27.02 -10.98 12.35
N ILE A 199 27.03 -10.45 11.12
CA ILE A 199 27.39 -11.23 9.92
C ILE A 199 28.86 -11.07 9.53
N LYS A 200 29.37 -9.83 9.51
CA LYS A 200 30.69 -9.46 8.96
C LYS A 200 31.72 -9.14 10.04
N GLY A 201 31.29 -9.06 11.30
CA GLY A 201 32.14 -8.70 12.42
C GLY A 201 32.32 -7.19 12.61
N TYR A 202 32.81 -6.84 13.79
CA TYR A 202 32.84 -5.47 14.30
C TYR A 202 33.64 -4.46 13.46
N PRO A 203 34.87 -4.77 12.97
CA PRO A 203 35.71 -3.78 12.28
C PRO A 203 35.12 -3.32 10.94
N VAL A 204 34.62 -4.25 10.14
CA VAL A 204 34.04 -3.96 8.82
C VAL A 204 32.69 -3.25 8.96
N ALA A 205 31.91 -3.61 9.98
CA ALA A 205 30.63 -2.97 10.27
C ALA A 205 30.78 -1.48 10.61
N ILE A 206 31.80 -1.08 11.38
CA ILE A 206 32.05 0.33 11.71
C ILE A 206 32.39 1.15 10.45
N ILE A 207 33.25 0.62 9.58
CA ILE A 207 33.63 1.31 8.34
C ILE A 207 32.41 1.51 7.44
N SER A 208 31.57 0.47 7.28
CA SER A 208 30.30 0.58 6.55
C SER A 208 29.41 1.64 7.19
N TYR A 209 29.22 1.60 8.50
CA TYR A 209 28.34 2.53 9.22
C TYR A 209 28.75 3.99 9.06
N MET A 210 30.05 4.30 9.16
CA MET A 210 30.55 5.66 8.95
C MET A 210 30.29 6.14 7.50
N ARG A 211 30.52 5.27 6.51
CA ARG A 211 30.22 5.59 5.11
C ARG A 211 28.73 5.80 4.90
N ASP A 212 27.89 4.91 5.42
CA ASP A 212 26.44 4.94 5.24
C ASP A 212 25.84 6.20 5.86
N LEU A 213 26.31 6.58 7.05
CA LEU A 213 25.83 7.75 7.76
C LEU A 213 26.31 9.08 7.15
N PHE A 214 27.62 9.22 6.89
CA PHE A 214 28.19 10.51 6.50
C PHE A 214 28.20 10.74 4.98
N ILE A 215 28.45 9.69 4.21
CA ILE A 215 28.59 9.81 2.75
C ILE A 215 27.23 9.56 2.10
N GLN A 216 26.63 8.40 2.31
CA GLN A 216 25.39 8.02 1.62
C GLN A 216 24.20 8.84 2.10
N ALA A 217 23.86 8.77 3.40
CA ALA A 217 22.75 9.52 3.97
C ALA A 217 23.04 11.04 3.94
N GLY A 218 24.23 11.47 4.38
CA GLY A 218 24.62 12.88 4.39
C GLY A 218 24.46 13.57 3.03
N LEU A 219 25.01 12.99 1.97
CA LEU A 219 24.88 13.54 0.62
C LEU A 219 23.43 13.52 0.14
N SER A 220 22.70 12.44 0.42
CA SER A 220 21.31 12.28 0.02
C SER A 220 20.38 13.30 0.68
N ILE A 221 20.63 13.65 1.95
CA ILE A 221 19.88 14.67 2.68
C ILE A 221 20.10 16.05 2.04
N VAL A 222 21.36 16.42 1.75
CA VAL A 222 21.68 17.73 1.16
C VAL A 222 21.03 17.88 -0.21
N ILE A 223 21.20 16.88 -1.09
CA ILE A 223 20.63 16.90 -2.44
C ILE A 223 19.10 16.82 -2.37
N GLY A 224 18.55 15.94 -1.53
CA GLY A 224 17.11 15.73 -1.39
C GLY A 224 16.40 17.00 -0.92
N LEU A 225 16.93 17.70 0.08
CA LEU A 225 16.41 18.98 0.54
C LEU A 225 16.50 20.06 -0.54
N ALA A 226 17.62 20.14 -1.28
CA ALA A 226 17.79 21.12 -2.34
C ALA A 226 16.77 20.92 -3.47
N ILE A 227 16.59 19.67 -3.93
CA ILE A 227 15.61 19.31 -4.96
C ILE A 227 14.20 19.57 -4.46
N ALA A 228 13.85 19.08 -3.26
CA ALA A 228 12.50 19.24 -2.72
C ALA A 228 12.10 20.71 -2.59
N ASN A 229 13.00 21.57 -2.09
CA ASN A 229 12.74 23.01 -1.99
C ASN A 229 12.62 23.69 -3.35
N THR A 230 13.45 23.30 -4.32
CA THR A 230 13.42 23.88 -5.67
C THR A 230 12.11 23.51 -6.36
N VAL A 231 11.76 22.23 -6.37
CA VAL A 231 10.50 21.73 -6.94
C VAL A 231 9.29 22.38 -6.27
N ARG A 232 9.33 22.57 -4.95
CA ARG A 232 8.25 23.21 -4.20
C ARG A 232 8.05 24.68 -4.58
N ARG A 233 9.12 25.41 -4.89
CA ARG A 233 9.04 26.78 -5.38
C ARG A 233 8.47 26.84 -6.80
N SER A 234 8.79 25.86 -7.64
CA SER A 234 8.33 25.79 -9.03
C SER A 234 6.91 25.25 -9.19
N LEU A 235 6.43 24.43 -8.26
CA LEU A 235 5.10 23.78 -8.32
C LEU A 235 4.32 24.01 -7.01
N PRO A 236 3.66 25.18 -6.85
CA PRO A 236 2.91 25.53 -5.64
C PRO A 236 1.76 24.57 -5.34
N GLN A 237 1.25 23.88 -6.36
CA GLN A 237 0.16 22.89 -6.27
C GLN A 237 0.50 21.64 -5.43
N LEU A 238 1.77 21.46 -5.06
CA LEU A 238 2.24 20.38 -4.17
C LEU A 238 2.26 20.79 -2.68
N GLN A 239 1.84 22.01 -2.34
CA GLN A 239 1.65 22.48 -0.96
C GLN A 239 0.46 21.78 -0.29
#